data_AF-A0AAW0CV80-F1
#
_entry.id   AF-A0AAW0CV80-F1
#
_cell.length_a   1.000
_cell.length_b   1.000
_cell.length_c   1.000
_cell.angle_alpha   90.00
_cell.angle_beta   90.00
_cell.angle_gamma   90.00
#
_symmetry.space_group_name_H-M   'P 1'
#
loop_
_entity.id
_entity.type
_entity.pdbx_description
1 polymer ?
#
loop_
_entity_poly.entity_id
_entity_poly.type
_entity_poly.pdbx_seq_one_letter_code
_entity_poly.pdbx_strand_id
1 'polypeptide(L)'
;MDPQLQQILDEWASDPTAVRTWPPDMDQPYTVERWFAHIESGCSARGVAPTQYVDAAIFFMRGIFREIVVRARQHNPLEWATFKTLVRILNRMDPGLRQTLSEWTSDLASVRFWPPNSDPNQQYTAETWLAHIESGCPARKIAQTHYVDVAIFFLKEEFQTITFAIHQGHPLEWITFKRIIVGLQVMNPQIIPTLNQWINDPAAAKTWPPAPKRTYTLKKWFVDVQLGCFNRNIAQAHCVDVAILFLRGVFQTVLSTVHQDTPLEWDTFKVIVTELQATEGDAEKRKEFLSTLAGGGLIAGGAIAVLPSAGIAALNVAGFTSSGIVGGSIAAGIQSMFYGGSTGGLFSVCHSIAATAVIAPPAVIVLGLGAAAAGAACLLSKKRRGDDDDDDEAPASGVALAAD
;
A
#
# COMPACT_ATOMS: atom_id res chain seq x y z
N MET A 1 -11.19 -35.43 13.41
CA MET A 1 -11.83 -34.75 14.54
C MET A 1 -11.59 -35.62 15.78
N ASP A 2 -11.39 -35.00 16.94
CA ASP A 2 -11.31 -35.71 18.21
C ASP A 2 -12.64 -36.44 18.53
N PRO A 3 -12.65 -37.73 18.91
CA PRO A 3 -13.88 -38.47 19.19
C PRO A 3 -14.74 -37.86 20.29
N GLN A 4 -14.12 -37.26 21.32
CA GLN A 4 -14.87 -36.59 22.39
C GLN A 4 -15.59 -35.34 21.85
N LEU A 5 -14.89 -34.52 21.06
CA LEU A 5 -15.51 -33.39 20.38
C LEU A 5 -16.66 -33.84 19.47
N GLN A 6 -16.48 -34.92 18.71
CA GLN A 6 -17.54 -35.47 17.85
C GLN A 6 -18.80 -35.79 18.65
N GLN A 7 -18.66 -36.49 19.79
CA GLN A 7 -19.79 -36.81 20.66
C GLN A 7 -20.52 -35.54 21.15
N ILE A 8 -19.77 -34.54 21.62
CA ILE A 8 -20.35 -33.26 22.09
C ILE A 8 -21.13 -32.56 20.96
N LEU A 9 -20.60 -32.58 19.73
CA LEU A 9 -21.23 -31.95 18.58
C LEU A 9 -22.46 -32.72 18.11
N ASP A 10 -22.46 -34.05 18.19
CA ASP A 10 -23.63 -34.88 17.88
C ASP A 10 -24.76 -34.67 18.91
N GLU A 11 -24.41 -34.61 20.19
CA GLU A 11 -25.36 -34.25 21.26
C GLU A 11 -25.94 -32.84 21.04
N TRP A 12 -25.10 -31.87 20.67
CA TRP A 12 -25.58 -30.53 20.31
C TRP A 12 -26.47 -30.55 19.07
N ALA A 13 -26.12 -31.34 18.05
CA ALA A 13 -26.89 -31.49 16.81
C ALA A 13 -28.29 -32.09 17.06
N SER A 14 -28.44 -32.87 18.12
CA SER A 14 -29.69 -33.56 18.45
C SER A 14 -30.80 -32.63 18.98
N ASP A 15 -30.47 -31.40 19.38
CA ASP A 15 -31.44 -30.38 19.82
C ASP A 15 -31.70 -29.36 18.70
N PRO A 16 -32.83 -29.47 17.97
CA PRO A 16 -33.14 -28.58 16.85
C PRO A 16 -33.25 -27.10 17.25
N THR A 17 -33.52 -26.82 18.52
CA THR A 17 -33.66 -25.44 19.02
C THR A 17 -32.30 -24.80 19.31
N ALA A 18 -31.27 -25.62 19.55
CA ALA A 18 -29.91 -25.18 19.83
C ALA A 18 -29.00 -25.19 18.59
N VAL A 19 -29.39 -25.83 17.49
CA VAL A 19 -28.58 -25.91 16.26
C VAL A 19 -28.79 -24.70 15.38
N ARG A 20 -27.69 -24.09 14.95
CA ARG A 20 -27.69 -23.05 13.91
C ARG A 20 -26.64 -23.41 12.87
N THR A 21 -27.07 -23.78 11.67
CA THR A 21 -26.17 -24.15 10.57
C THR A 21 -25.81 -22.97 9.69
N TRP A 22 -24.63 -22.97 9.06
CA TRP A 22 -24.26 -21.92 8.12
C TRP A 22 -24.09 -22.45 6.71
N PRO A 23 -24.71 -21.86 5.67
CA PRO A 23 -25.63 -20.70 5.71
C PRO A 23 -26.94 -20.97 6.46
N PRO A 24 -27.65 -19.92 6.93
CA PRO A 24 -28.97 -20.07 7.55
C PRO A 24 -29.98 -20.61 6.52
N ASP A 25 -30.93 -21.40 7.00
CA ASP A 25 -32.11 -21.75 6.21
C ASP A 25 -32.95 -20.49 5.95
N MET A 26 -33.70 -20.48 4.84
CA MET A 26 -34.44 -19.30 4.36
C MET A 26 -35.40 -18.72 5.41
N ASP A 27 -35.88 -19.56 6.33
CA ASP A 27 -36.91 -19.22 7.31
C ASP A 27 -36.35 -18.55 8.58
N GLN A 28 -35.02 -18.54 8.78
CA GLN A 28 -34.38 -17.95 9.95
C GLN A 28 -33.14 -17.13 9.55
N PRO A 29 -33.32 -15.93 8.97
CA PRO A 29 -32.18 -15.10 8.63
C PRO A 29 -31.45 -14.66 9.89
N TYR A 30 -30.17 -15.03 10.00
CA TYR A 30 -29.25 -14.45 10.94
C TYR A 30 -27.94 -14.06 10.25
N THR A 31 -27.27 -13.07 10.84
CA THR A 31 -25.98 -12.59 10.34
C THR A 31 -24.86 -13.57 10.68
N VAL A 32 -23.77 -13.51 9.92
CA VAL A 32 -22.56 -14.31 10.17
C VAL A 32 -22.00 -14.04 11.58
N GLU A 33 -22.09 -12.80 12.07
CA GLU A 33 -21.63 -12.44 13.42
C GLU A 33 -22.50 -13.08 14.51
N ARG A 34 -23.82 -13.13 14.30
CA ARG A 34 -24.73 -13.82 15.23
C ARG A 34 -24.48 -15.32 15.22
N TRP A 35 -24.11 -15.89 14.08
CA TRP A 35 -23.69 -17.28 13.99
C TRP A 35 -22.38 -17.54 14.73
N PHE A 36 -21.36 -16.70 14.58
CA PHE A 36 -20.11 -16.84 15.34
C PHE A 36 -20.34 -16.76 16.84
N ALA A 37 -21.12 -15.79 17.31
CA ALA A 37 -21.46 -15.68 18.73
C ALA A 37 -22.20 -16.92 19.26
N HIS A 38 -23.07 -17.51 18.43
CA HIS A 38 -23.75 -18.76 18.74
C HIS A 38 -22.77 -19.94 18.85
N ILE A 39 -21.81 -20.04 17.94
CA ILE A 39 -20.76 -21.07 18.00
C ILE A 39 -19.90 -20.90 19.25
N GLU A 40 -19.40 -19.69 19.52
CA GLU A 40 -18.56 -19.38 20.68
C GLU A 40 -19.28 -19.70 22.00
N SER A 41 -20.54 -19.25 22.14
CA SER A 41 -21.35 -19.51 23.32
C SER A 41 -21.68 -20.99 23.47
N GLY A 42 -22.02 -21.69 22.38
CA GLY A 42 -22.38 -23.10 22.41
C GLY A 42 -21.21 -24.02 22.75
N CYS A 43 -20.02 -23.70 22.24
CA CYS A 43 -18.76 -24.39 22.57
C CYS A 43 -18.37 -24.15 24.03
N SER A 44 -18.41 -22.89 24.49
CA SER A 44 -18.07 -22.53 25.87
C SER A 44 -18.98 -23.22 26.89
N ALA A 45 -20.30 -23.26 26.64
CA ALA A 45 -21.27 -23.92 27.51
C ALA A 45 -21.06 -25.45 27.62
N ARG A 46 -20.36 -26.05 26.65
CA ARG A 46 -20.10 -27.50 26.57
C ARG A 46 -18.65 -27.87 26.91
N GLY A 47 -17.84 -26.92 27.36
CA GLY A 47 -16.44 -27.16 27.71
C GLY A 47 -15.54 -27.50 26.52
N VAL A 48 -15.95 -27.13 25.29
CA VAL A 48 -15.10 -27.28 24.10
C VAL A 48 -13.97 -26.25 24.17
N ALA A 49 -12.73 -26.67 23.91
CA ALA A 49 -11.59 -25.76 23.97
C ALA A 49 -11.62 -24.73 22.82
N PRO A 50 -11.15 -23.48 23.01
CA PRO A 50 -11.09 -22.47 21.93
C PRO A 50 -10.36 -22.94 20.67
N THR A 51 -9.35 -23.79 20.80
CA THR A 51 -8.61 -24.39 19.68
C THR A 51 -9.46 -25.35 18.82
N GLN A 52 -10.61 -25.80 19.34
CA GLN A 52 -11.55 -26.69 18.66
C GLN A 52 -12.77 -25.95 18.09
N TYR A 53 -12.87 -24.63 18.24
CA TYR A 53 -14.02 -23.87 17.75
C TYR A 53 -14.17 -23.96 16.23
N VAL A 54 -13.05 -24.05 15.51
CA VAL A 54 -13.06 -24.24 14.05
C VAL A 54 -13.65 -25.59 13.65
N ASP A 55 -13.31 -26.68 14.36
CA ASP A 55 -13.90 -28.00 14.14
C ASP A 55 -15.43 -27.97 14.35
N ALA A 56 -15.87 -27.36 15.45
CA ALA A 56 -17.28 -27.20 15.76
C ALA A 56 -18.01 -26.38 14.69
N ALA A 57 -17.41 -25.27 14.25
CA ALA A 57 -18.00 -24.44 13.22
C ALA A 57 -18.10 -25.16 11.86
N ILE A 58 -17.05 -25.89 11.46
CA ILE A 58 -17.06 -26.72 10.24
C ILE A 58 -18.15 -27.80 10.29
N PHE A 59 -18.39 -28.39 11.47
CA PHE A 59 -19.45 -29.38 11.67
C PHE A 59 -20.84 -28.79 11.38
N PHE A 60 -21.12 -27.56 11.80
CA PHE A 60 -22.39 -26.88 11.54
C PHE A 60 -22.45 -26.14 10.18
N MET A 61 -21.40 -26.16 9.38
CA MET A 61 -21.43 -25.62 8.03
C MET A 61 -22.08 -26.58 7.03
N ARG A 62 -22.73 -26.04 6.01
CA ARG A 62 -23.40 -26.80 4.95
C ARG A 62 -22.88 -26.41 3.56
N GLY A 63 -23.00 -27.37 2.64
CA GLY A 63 -22.73 -27.17 1.21
C GLY A 63 -21.35 -26.59 0.92
N ILE A 64 -21.32 -25.64 -0.01
CA ILE A 64 -20.07 -25.12 -0.57
C ILE A 64 -19.18 -24.39 0.45
N PHE A 65 -19.77 -23.73 1.46
CA PHE A 65 -18.98 -23.10 2.52
C PHE A 65 -18.14 -24.12 3.27
N ARG A 66 -18.76 -25.25 3.65
CA ARG A 66 -18.06 -26.34 4.34
C ARG A 66 -16.94 -26.90 3.47
N GLU A 67 -17.19 -27.15 2.20
CA GLU A 67 -16.19 -27.71 1.28
C GLU A 67 -14.97 -26.80 1.16
N ILE A 68 -15.18 -25.50 0.90
CA ILE A 68 -14.11 -24.53 0.75
C ILE A 68 -13.29 -24.43 2.04
N VAL A 69 -13.96 -24.32 3.20
CA VAL A 69 -13.30 -24.15 4.49
C VAL A 69 -12.52 -25.41 4.90
N VAL A 70 -13.09 -26.60 4.67
CA VAL A 70 -12.39 -27.87 4.95
C VAL A 70 -11.12 -27.98 4.11
N ARG A 71 -11.18 -27.62 2.82
CA ARG A 71 -9.99 -27.62 1.96
C ARG A 71 -8.97 -26.57 2.39
N ALA A 72 -9.40 -25.34 2.68
CA ALA A 72 -8.51 -24.31 3.18
C ALA A 72 -7.77 -24.77 4.44
N ARG A 73 -8.48 -25.43 5.37
CA ARG A 73 -7.91 -25.99 6.59
C ARG A 73 -6.89 -27.12 6.34
N GLN A 74 -7.09 -27.94 5.31
CA GLN A 74 -6.13 -29.00 4.96
C GLN A 74 -4.78 -28.42 4.53
N HIS A 75 -4.76 -27.22 3.95
CA HIS A 75 -3.54 -26.54 3.52
C HIS A 75 -2.89 -25.71 4.64
N ASN A 76 -3.69 -25.13 5.51
CA ASN A 76 -3.22 -24.29 6.60
C ASN A 76 -4.13 -24.47 7.82
N PRO A 77 -3.62 -24.90 8.99
CA PRO A 77 -4.39 -24.88 10.22
C PRO A 77 -5.00 -23.50 10.44
N LEU A 78 -6.32 -23.42 10.55
CA LEU A 78 -7.03 -22.17 10.74
C LEU A 78 -7.19 -21.91 12.23
N GLU A 79 -6.72 -20.76 12.72
CA GLU A 79 -7.14 -20.27 14.02
C GLU A 79 -8.57 -19.73 13.94
N TRP A 80 -9.23 -19.59 15.10
CA TRP A 80 -10.61 -19.11 15.15
C TRP A 80 -10.77 -17.70 14.56
N ALA A 81 -9.78 -16.82 14.77
CA ALA A 81 -9.77 -15.49 14.17
C ALA A 81 -9.67 -15.53 12.63
N THR A 82 -8.75 -16.34 12.09
CA THR A 82 -8.61 -16.56 10.64
C THR A 82 -9.89 -17.10 10.04
N PHE A 83 -10.47 -18.11 10.69
CA PHE A 83 -11.71 -18.74 10.26
C PHE A 83 -12.83 -17.71 10.13
N LYS A 84 -13.01 -16.84 11.15
CA LYS A 84 -14.04 -15.79 11.10
C LYS A 84 -13.83 -14.86 9.91
N THR A 85 -12.59 -14.45 9.65
CA THR A 85 -12.25 -13.61 8.48
C THR A 85 -12.57 -14.32 7.17
N LEU A 86 -12.16 -15.57 7.01
CA LEU A 86 -12.43 -16.40 5.83
C LEU A 86 -13.93 -16.52 5.55
N VAL A 87 -14.73 -16.82 6.57
CA VAL A 87 -16.18 -16.99 6.41
C VAL A 87 -16.87 -15.66 6.09
N ARG A 88 -16.38 -14.53 6.62
CA ARG A 88 -16.88 -13.20 6.23
C ARG A 88 -16.58 -12.88 4.76
N ILE A 89 -15.40 -13.26 4.27
CA ILE A 89 -15.03 -13.12 2.85
C ILE A 89 -15.98 -13.94 1.99
N LEU A 90 -16.12 -15.24 2.29
CA LEU A 90 -17.00 -16.14 1.54
C LEU A 90 -18.45 -15.69 1.55
N ASN A 91 -18.94 -15.13 2.65
CA ASN A 91 -20.32 -14.66 2.75
C ASN A 91 -20.60 -13.44 1.84
N ARG A 92 -19.57 -12.69 1.44
CA ARG A 92 -19.71 -11.52 0.56
C ARG A 92 -19.65 -11.88 -0.91
N MET A 93 -19.01 -12.99 -1.22
CA MET A 93 -18.87 -13.47 -2.58
C MET A 93 -20.23 -13.94 -3.13
N ASP A 94 -20.51 -13.60 -4.38
CA ASP A 94 -21.68 -14.13 -5.06
C ASP A 94 -21.58 -15.67 -5.16
N PRO A 95 -22.72 -16.37 -5.32
CA PRO A 95 -22.73 -17.83 -5.38
C PRO A 95 -21.85 -18.40 -6.51
N GLY A 96 -21.75 -17.70 -7.65
CA GLY A 96 -20.95 -18.13 -8.79
C GLY A 96 -19.46 -18.11 -8.48
N LEU A 97 -18.97 -17.02 -7.88
CA LEU A 97 -17.58 -16.91 -7.44
C LEU A 97 -17.22 -17.97 -6.39
N ARG A 98 -18.13 -18.27 -5.46
CA ARG A 98 -17.93 -19.36 -4.49
C ARG A 98 -17.79 -20.72 -5.17
N GLN A 99 -18.64 -21.02 -6.17
CA GLN A 99 -18.53 -22.23 -6.97
C GLN A 99 -17.16 -22.35 -7.63
N THR A 100 -16.74 -21.28 -8.29
CA THR A 100 -15.44 -21.23 -8.96
C THR A 100 -14.26 -21.37 -7.98
N LEU A 101 -14.35 -20.80 -6.78
CA LEU A 101 -13.32 -20.97 -5.75
C LEU A 101 -13.29 -22.39 -5.18
N SER A 102 -14.43 -23.05 -5.02
CA SER A 102 -14.46 -24.47 -4.64
C SER A 102 -13.75 -25.33 -5.70
N GLU A 103 -14.02 -25.08 -6.97
CA GLU A 103 -13.35 -25.79 -8.08
C GLU A 103 -11.85 -25.50 -8.11
N TRP A 104 -11.46 -24.22 -7.96
CA TRP A 104 -10.04 -23.84 -7.92
C TRP A 104 -9.33 -24.50 -6.73
N THR A 105 -9.92 -24.46 -5.53
CA THR A 105 -9.34 -25.09 -4.33
C THR A 105 -9.25 -26.62 -4.41
N SER A 106 -9.98 -27.26 -5.34
CA SER A 106 -9.89 -28.71 -5.56
C SER A 106 -8.65 -29.10 -6.35
N ASP A 107 -8.11 -28.20 -7.15
CA ASP A 107 -6.93 -28.44 -7.98
C ASP A 107 -5.66 -28.08 -7.20
N LEU A 108 -5.15 -29.06 -6.45
CA LEU A 108 -3.96 -28.93 -5.59
C LEU A 108 -2.73 -28.35 -6.32
N ALA A 109 -2.63 -28.53 -7.64
CA ALA A 109 -1.52 -28.01 -8.43
C ALA A 109 -1.65 -26.50 -8.74
N SER A 110 -2.87 -25.96 -8.75
CA SER A 110 -3.14 -24.55 -9.08
C SER A 110 -3.46 -23.67 -7.87
N VAL A 111 -3.51 -24.23 -6.66
CA VAL A 111 -3.68 -23.45 -5.43
C VAL A 111 -2.33 -23.01 -4.89
N ARG A 112 -2.11 -21.69 -4.80
CA ARG A 112 -0.91 -21.11 -4.20
C ARG A 112 -1.35 -20.12 -3.12
N PHE A 113 -1.14 -20.47 -1.85
CA PHE A 113 -1.38 -19.59 -0.71
C PHE A 113 -0.16 -18.73 -0.42
N TRP A 114 -0.31 -17.41 -0.36
CA TRP A 114 0.81 -16.50 -0.11
C TRP A 114 0.78 -15.89 1.30
N PRO A 115 1.93 -15.75 1.99
CA PRO A 115 3.27 -16.19 1.57
C PRO A 115 3.39 -17.71 1.46
N PRO A 116 4.31 -18.23 0.62
CA PRO A 116 4.53 -19.67 0.51
C PRO A 116 4.81 -20.32 1.86
N ASN A 117 4.59 -21.63 1.96
CA ASN A 117 5.05 -22.38 3.12
C ASN A 117 6.58 -22.28 3.23
N SER A 118 7.11 -22.52 4.43
CA SER A 118 8.55 -22.56 4.71
C SER A 118 9.31 -23.68 3.97
N ASP A 119 8.66 -24.35 3.02
CA ASP A 119 9.31 -25.27 2.09
C ASP A 119 10.23 -24.45 1.17
N PRO A 120 11.56 -24.65 1.25
CA PRO A 120 12.52 -23.92 0.43
C PRO A 120 12.31 -24.13 -1.07
N ASN A 121 11.63 -25.21 -1.49
CA ASN A 121 11.34 -25.49 -2.90
C ASN A 121 10.11 -24.73 -3.44
N GLN A 122 9.35 -24.06 -2.56
CA GLN A 122 8.15 -23.31 -2.93
C GLN A 122 8.33 -21.80 -2.77
N GLN A 123 9.55 -21.29 -2.82
CA GLN A 123 9.76 -19.84 -2.78
C GLN A 123 9.25 -19.19 -4.07
N TYR A 124 8.21 -18.38 -3.93
CA TYR A 124 7.75 -17.47 -4.97
C TYR A 124 7.48 -16.10 -4.35
N THR A 125 7.73 -15.05 -5.14
CA THR A 125 7.49 -13.68 -4.71
C THR A 125 6.00 -13.33 -4.76
N ALA A 126 5.60 -12.25 -4.09
CA ALA A 126 4.26 -11.68 -4.19
C ALA A 126 3.92 -11.36 -5.64
N GLU A 127 4.85 -10.83 -6.44
CA GLU A 127 4.61 -10.55 -7.85
C GLU A 127 4.30 -11.83 -8.62
N THR A 128 5.05 -12.91 -8.36
CA THR A 128 4.80 -14.22 -8.98
C THR A 128 3.43 -14.77 -8.59
N TRP A 129 3.04 -14.61 -7.32
CA TRP A 129 1.72 -15.00 -6.82
C TRP A 129 0.59 -14.15 -7.41
N LEU A 130 0.77 -12.83 -7.47
CA LEU A 130 -0.20 -11.91 -8.05
C LEU A 130 -0.39 -12.21 -9.55
N ALA A 131 0.68 -12.51 -10.29
CA ALA A 131 0.60 -12.94 -11.68
C ALA A 131 -0.16 -14.27 -11.84
N HIS A 132 -0.03 -15.19 -10.88
CA HIS A 132 -0.82 -16.42 -10.81
C HIS A 132 -2.31 -16.13 -10.61
N ILE A 133 -2.67 -15.17 -9.76
CA ILE A 133 -4.07 -14.71 -9.62
C ILE A 133 -4.57 -14.05 -10.92
N GLU A 134 -3.77 -13.15 -11.51
CA GLU A 134 -4.13 -12.42 -12.75
C GLU A 134 -4.33 -13.34 -13.95
N SER A 135 -3.63 -14.46 -14.03
CA SER A 135 -3.80 -15.47 -15.08
C SER A 135 -4.89 -16.49 -14.72
N GLY A 136 -5.00 -16.87 -13.45
CA GLY A 136 -5.97 -17.86 -12.97
C GLY A 136 -7.42 -17.39 -12.99
N CYS A 137 -7.66 -16.11 -12.71
CA CYS A 137 -9.02 -15.53 -12.67
C CYS A 137 -9.70 -15.47 -14.06
N PRO A 138 -9.08 -14.92 -15.13
CA PRO A 138 -9.66 -14.93 -16.48
C PRO A 138 -9.94 -16.35 -16.99
N ALA A 139 -9.02 -17.30 -16.74
CA ALA A 139 -9.18 -18.69 -17.15
C ALA A 139 -10.44 -19.34 -16.56
N ARG A 140 -10.91 -18.83 -15.42
CA ARG A 140 -12.10 -19.28 -14.70
C ARG A 140 -13.29 -18.34 -14.83
N LYS A 141 -13.23 -17.38 -15.76
CA LYS A 141 -14.30 -16.38 -16.01
C LYS A 141 -14.65 -15.52 -14.79
N ILE A 142 -13.69 -15.28 -13.89
CA ILE A 142 -13.86 -14.37 -12.77
C ILE A 142 -13.68 -12.94 -13.27
N ALA A 143 -14.64 -12.06 -12.97
CA ALA A 143 -14.55 -10.64 -13.33
C ALA A 143 -13.45 -9.93 -12.53
N GLN A 144 -12.81 -8.92 -13.14
CA GLN A 144 -11.71 -8.18 -12.52
C GLN A 144 -12.07 -7.53 -11.17
N THR A 145 -13.35 -7.17 -11.00
CA THR A 145 -13.91 -6.63 -9.76
C THR A 145 -13.77 -7.58 -8.57
N HIS A 146 -13.61 -8.89 -8.80
CA HIS A 146 -13.48 -9.91 -7.77
C HIS A 146 -12.04 -10.38 -7.53
N TYR A 147 -11.04 -9.85 -8.23
CA TYR A 147 -9.66 -10.32 -8.10
C TYR A 147 -9.13 -10.10 -6.69
N VAL A 148 -9.53 -8.99 -6.06
CA VAL A 148 -9.16 -8.70 -4.67
C VAL A 148 -9.78 -9.72 -3.72
N ASP A 149 -11.07 -10.03 -3.86
CA ASP A 149 -11.74 -11.04 -3.02
C ASP A 149 -11.05 -12.41 -3.12
N VAL A 150 -10.71 -12.82 -4.34
CA VAL A 150 -9.99 -14.08 -4.62
C VAL A 150 -8.59 -14.04 -4.03
N ALA A 151 -7.86 -12.95 -4.20
CA ALA A 151 -6.51 -12.83 -3.68
C ALA A 151 -6.51 -12.85 -2.15
N ILE A 152 -7.41 -12.11 -1.50
CA ILE A 152 -7.57 -12.12 -0.04
C ILE A 152 -7.91 -13.53 0.45
N PHE A 153 -8.72 -14.29 -0.29
CA PHE A 153 -9.02 -15.69 0.04
C PHE A 153 -7.75 -16.57 0.07
N PHE A 154 -6.81 -16.37 -0.87
CA PHE A 154 -5.56 -17.14 -0.94
C PHE A 154 -4.40 -16.53 -0.11
N LEU A 155 -4.62 -15.43 0.62
CA LEU A 155 -3.63 -14.93 1.57
C LEU A 155 -3.62 -15.78 2.84
N LYS A 156 -2.45 -15.96 3.43
CA LYS A 156 -2.32 -16.48 4.79
C LYS A 156 -2.75 -15.45 5.82
N GLU A 157 -3.04 -15.96 7.00
CA GLU A 157 -3.71 -15.29 8.11
C GLU A 157 -3.30 -13.83 8.36
N GLU A 158 -2.01 -13.56 8.53
CA GLU A 158 -1.55 -12.22 8.92
C GLU A 158 -1.83 -11.17 7.82
N PHE A 159 -1.59 -11.54 6.56
CA PHE A 159 -1.88 -10.68 5.41
C PHE A 159 -3.37 -10.64 5.09
N GLN A 160 -4.07 -11.76 5.24
CA GLN A 160 -5.51 -11.85 5.02
C GLN A 160 -6.24 -10.88 5.97
N THR A 161 -5.89 -10.86 7.25
CA THR A 161 -6.51 -9.97 8.23
C THR A 161 -6.29 -8.50 7.88
N ILE A 162 -5.05 -8.11 7.59
CA ILE A 162 -4.68 -6.73 7.25
C ILE A 162 -5.42 -6.28 5.98
N THR A 163 -5.29 -7.04 4.91
CA THR A 163 -5.85 -6.69 3.60
C THR A 163 -7.37 -6.72 3.60
N PHE A 164 -7.98 -7.66 4.34
CA PHE A 164 -9.42 -7.69 4.53
C PHE A 164 -9.89 -6.44 5.28
N ALA A 165 -9.26 -6.07 6.40
CA ALA A 165 -9.62 -4.86 7.15
C ALA A 165 -9.54 -3.60 6.28
N ILE A 166 -8.51 -3.47 5.43
CA ILE A 166 -8.37 -2.36 4.49
C ILE A 166 -9.50 -2.39 3.45
N HIS A 167 -9.73 -3.54 2.81
CA HIS A 167 -10.77 -3.73 1.80
C HIS A 167 -12.19 -3.50 2.35
N GLN A 168 -12.41 -3.80 3.63
CA GLN A 168 -13.67 -3.54 4.33
C GLN A 168 -14.00 -2.07 4.47
N GLY A 169 -13.01 -1.24 4.83
CA GLY A 169 -13.21 0.19 4.97
C GLY A 169 -13.43 0.88 3.63
N HIS A 170 -12.71 0.42 2.61
CA HIS A 170 -12.75 0.96 1.25
C HIS A 170 -12.46 -0.16 0.24
N PRO A 171 -13.41 -0.52 -0.66
CA PRO A 171 -13.17 -1.50 -1.70
C PRO A 171 -11.90 -1.16 -2.47
N LEU A 172 -10.91 -2.05 -2.39
CA LEU A 172 -9.62 -1.87 -3.05
C LEU A 172 -9.74 -2.16 -4.54
N GLU A 173 -9.20 -1.28 -5.38
CA GLU A 173 -8.92 -1.62 -6.76
C GLU A 173 -7.77 -2.61 -6.83
N TRP A 174 -7.79 -3.49 -7.84
CA TRP A 174 -6.77 -4.53 -8.02
C TRP A 174 -5.34 -3.98 -8.05
N ILE A 175 -5.11 -2.85 -8.74
CA ILE A 175 -3.78 -2.22 -8.81
C ILE A 175 -3.29 -1.74 -7.44
N THR A 176 -4.18 -1.22 -6.60
CA THR A 176 -3.87 -0.77 -5.25
C THR A 176 -3.58 -1.97 -4.35
N PHE A 177 -4.38 -3.02 -4.45
CA PHE A 177 -4.14 -4.27 -3.73
C PHE A 177 -2.77 -4.87 -4.06
N LYS A 178 -2.38 -4.96 -5.34
CA LYS A 178 -1.06 -5.46 -5.74
C LYS A 178 0.08 -4.72 -5.05
N ARG A 179 0.01 -3.38 -5.01
CA ARG A 179 1.02 -2.55 -4.35
C ARG A 179 1.08 -2.80 -2.85
N ILE A 180 -0.07 -2.98 -2.20
CA ILE A 180 -0.12 -3.33 -0.78
C ILE A 180 0.58 -4.66 -0.53
N ILE A 181 0.29 -5.71 -1.32
CA ILE A 181 0.92 -7.03 -1.12
C ILE A 181 2.43 -6.98 -1.35
N VAL A 182 2.89 -6.34 -2.43
CA VAL A 182 4.33 -6.18 -2.70
C VAL A 182 5.01 -5.37 -1.59
N GLY A 183 4.37 -4.29 -1.14
CA GLY A 183 4.85 -3.49 0.00
C GLY A 183 4.93 -4.29 1.30
N LEU A 184 3.94 -5.15 1.55
CA LEU A 184 3.94 -6.03 2.73
C LEU A 184 5.01 -7.13 2.65
N GLN A 185 5.40 -7.59 1.45
CA GLN A 185 6.50 -8.56 1.30
C GLN A 185 7.86 -7.96 1.67
N VAL A 186 8.13 -6.72 1.25
CA VAL A 186 9.41 -6.04 1.54
C VAL A 186 9.49 -5.55 2.99
N MET A 187 8.34 -5.47 3.67
CA MET A 187 8.28 -5.10 5.07
C MET A 187 8.90 -6.19 5.95
N ASN A 188 9.61 -5.76 7.00
CA ASN A 188 10.13 -6.68 8.00
C ASN A 188 8.97 -7.51 8.62
N PRO A 189 9.00 -8.85 8.55
CA PRO A 189 7.93 -9.71 9.05
C PRO A 189 7.57 -9.46 10.52
N GLN A 190 8.53 -9.01 11.34
CA GLN A 190 8.32 -8.69 12.75
C GLN A 190 7.38 -7.48 12.96
N ILE A 191 7.18 -6.64 11.94
CA ILE A 191 6.31 -5.46 12.00
C ILE A 191 4.86 -5.83 11.71
N ILE A 192 4.59 -6.94 11.01
CA ILE A 192 3.26 -7.31 10.54
C ILE A 192 2.25 -7.50 11.68
N PRO A 193 2.54 -8.24 12.77
CA PRO A 193 1.60 -8.37 13.89
C PRO A 193 1.25 -7.03 14.53
N THR A 194 2.27 -6.19 14.69
CA THR A 194 2.19 -4.84 15.26
C THR A 194 1.35 -3.90 14.39
N LEU A 195 1.53 -3.97 13.07
CA LEU A 195 0.73 -3.22 12.10
C LEU A 195 -0.72 -3.69 12.11
N ASN A 196 -0.96 -5.00 12.21
CA ASN A 196 -2.30 -5.56 12.30
C ASN A 196 -3.04 -5.04 13.55
N GLN A 197 -2.35 -5.00 14.70
CA GLN A 197 -2.91 -4.39 15.92
C GLN A 197 -3.24 -2.90 15.72
N TRP A 198 -2.39 -2.16 15.00
CA TRP A 198 -2.63 -0.74 14.72
C TRP A 198 -3.83 -0.52 13.80
N ILE A 199 -3.94 -1.27 12.69
CA ILE A 199 -5.04 -1.16 11.72
C ILE A 199 -6.39 -1.47 12.37
N ASN A 200 -6.42 -2.42 13.31
CA ASN A 200 -7.64 -2.80 14.04
C ASN A 200 -8.00 -1.82 15.17
N ASP A 201 -7.17 -0.82 15.47
CA ASP A 201 -7.48 0.27 16.40
C ASP A 201 -7.88 1.55 15.61
N PRO A 202 -9.20 1.80 15.42
CA PRO A 202 -9.68 2.93 14.63
C PRO A 202 -9.38 4.30 15.25
N ALA A 203 -9.00 4.36 16.53
CA ALA A 203 -8.55 5.59 17.18
C ALA A 203 -7.08 5.89 16.86
N ALA A 204 -6.27 4.84 16.67
CA ALA A 204 -4.84 4.96 16.38
C ALA A 204 -4.52 5.03 14.88
N ALA A 205 -5.22 4.29 14.02
CA ALA A 205 -4.96 4.25 12.58
C ALA A 205 -5.62 5.42 11.83
N LYS A 206 -4.90 6.54 11.70
CA LYS A 206 -5.34 7.68 10.90
C LYS A 206 -4.70 7.63 9.52
N THR A 207 -5.52 7.64 8.48
CA THR A 207 -5.07 7.65 7.09
C THR A 207 -4.92 9.06 6.53
N TRP A 208 -4.04 9.32 5.57
CA TRP A 208 -3.93 10.65 4.95
C TRP A 208 -4.12 10.60 3.43
N PRO A 209 -4.93 11.49 2.80
CA PRO A 209 -5.73 12.54 3.41
C PRO A 209 -6.86 12.01 4.32
N PRO A 210 -7.36 12.82 5.29
CA PRO A 210 -8.46 12.43 6.15
C PRO A 210 -9.73 12.17 5.34
N ALA A 211 -10.57 11.24 5.81
CA ALA A 211 -11.91 11.06 5.26
C ALA A 211 -12.73 12.36 5.36
N PRO A 212 -13.71 12.63 4.47
CA PRO A 212 -14.41 13.93 4.38
C PRO A 212 -15.03 14.46 5.69
N LYS A 213 -15.29 13.58 6.67
CA LYS A 213 -15.90 13.91 7.97
C LYS A 213 -14.87 14.07 9.11
N ARG A 214 -13.59 13.84 8.86
CA ARG A 214 -12.51 13.94 9.86
C ARG A 214 -11.64 15.15 9.50
N THR A 215 -11.26 15.93 10.50
CA THR A 215 -10.34 17.05 10.33
C THR A 215 -9.12 16.85 11.23
N TYR A 216 -7.95 16.75 10.61
CA TYR A 216 -6.66 16.88 11.28
C TYR A 216 -5.66 17.46 10.28
N THR A 217 -4.64 18.10 10.80
CA THR A 217 -3.55 18.67 10.00
C THR A 217 -2.55 17.58 9.64
N LEU A 218 -1.83 17.76 8.53
CA LEU A 218 -0.75 16.85 8.13
C LEU A 218 0.33 16.75 9.21
N LYS A 219 0.66 17.88 9.85
CA LYS A 219 1.59 17.91 11.00
C LYS A 219 1.13 16.99 12.13
N LYS A 220 -0.16 17.03 12.47
CA LYS A 220 -0.74 16.13 13.49
C LYS A 220 -0.67 14.67 13.05
N TRP A 221 -0.94 14.40 11.76
CA TRP A 221 -0.83 13.06 11.21
C TRP A 221 0.60 12.50 11.31
N PHE A 222 1.63 13.28 10.98
CA PHE A 222 3.03 12.84 11.16
C PHE A 222 3.35 12.49 12.62
N VAL A 223 2.90 13.33 13.57
CA VAL A 223 3.10 13.07 15.00
C VAL A 223 2.38 11.79 15.42
N ASP A 224 1.14 11.59 14.97
CA ASP A 224 0.37 10.39 15.27
C ASP A 224 1.04 9.12 14.71
N VAL A 225 1.59 9.17 13.48
CA VAL A 225 2.33 8.06 12.88
C VAL A 225 3.63 7.79 13.62
N GLN A 226 4.42 8.81 13.90
CA GLN A 226 5.71 8.66 14.60
C GLN A 226 5.52 8.14 16.03
N LEU A 227 4.54 8.67 16.77
CA LEU A 227 4.16 8.18 18.10
C LEU A 227 3.61 6.75 18.03
N GLY A 228 2.81 6.45 17.01
CA GLY A 228 2.29 5.11 16.75
C GLY A 228 3.39 4.08 16.54
N CYS A 229 4.44 4.44 15.80
CA CYS A 229 5.63 3.61 15.59
C CYS A 229 6.46 3.45 16.87
N PHE A 230 6.71 4.55 17.59
CA PHE A 230 7.46 4.55 18.85
C PHE A 230 6.81 3.66 19.92
N ASN A 231 5.51 3.83 20.16
CA ASN A 231 4.76 3.03 21.15
C ASN A 231 4.72 1.53 20.85
N ARG A 232 5.08 1.16 19.62
CA ARG A 232 5.01 -0.18 19.07
C ARG A 232 6.40 -0.77 18.77
N ASN A 233 7.47 -0.10 19.21
CA ASN A 233 8.86 -0.48 18.96
C ASN A 233 9.19 -0.70 17.47
N ILE A 234 8.52 0.03 16.57
CA ILE A 234 8.86 0.03 15.14
C ILE A 234 10.09 0.92 14.97
N ALA A 235 11.18 0.37 14.44
CA ALA A 235 12.40 1.13 14.21
C ALA A 235 12.13 2.33 13.29
N GLN A 236 12.80 3.45 13.53
CA GLN A 236 12.56 4.70 12.80
C GLN A 236 12.71 4.56 11.28
N ALA A 237 13.60 3.67 10.83
CA ALA A 237 13.79 3.34 9.41
C ALA A 237 12.51 2.78 8.76
N HIS A 238 11.63 2.13 9.52
CA HIS A 238 10.37 1.55 9.04
C HIS A 238 9.15 2.44 9.27
N CYS A 239 9.30 3.59 9.93
CA CYS A 239 8.20 4.54 10.09
C CYS A 239 7.67 5.03 8.74
N VAL A 240 8.55 5.14 7.74
CA VAL A 240 8.17 5.55 6.37
C VAL A 240 7.32 4.48 5.71
N ASP A 241 7.69 3.20 5.79
CA ASP A 241 6.89 2.10 5.26
C ASP A 241 5.46 2.14 5.80
N VAL A 242 5.34 2.32 7.12
CA VAL A 242 4.05 2.39 7.81
C VAL A 242 3.28 3.65 7.43
N ALA A 243 3.95 4.79 7.29
CA ALA A 243 3.30 6.02 6.84
C ALA A 243 2.77 5.89 5.42
N ILE A 244 3.53 5.28 4.50
CA ILE A 244 3.12 5.00 3.12
C ILE A 244 1.86 4.13 3.11
N LEU A 245 1.77 3.11 3.98
CA LEU A 245 0.56 2.30 4.10
C LEU A 245 -0.67 3.10 4.54
N PHE A 246 -0.49 4.13 5.38
CA PHE A 246 -1.58 5.00 5.82
C PHE A 246 -1.89 6.14 4.85
N LEU A 247 -1.07 6.37 3.82
CA LEU A 247 -1.40 7.29 2.74
C LEU A 247 -2.51 6.73 1.84
N ARG A 248 -3.26 7.60 1.16
CA ARG A 248 -4.34 7.27 0.23
C ARG A 248 -4.09 7.88 -1.15
N GLY A 249 -4.59 7.21 -2.18
CA GLY A 249 -4.66 7.73 -3.54
C GLY A 249 -3.29 8.07 -4.14
N VAL A 250 -3.16 9.29 -4.65
CA VAL A 250 -1.94 9.75 -5.34
C VAL A 250 -0.74 9.82 -4.39
N PHE A 251 -0.93 10.22 -3.14
CA PHE A 251 0.15 10.29 -2.14
C PHE A 251 0.82 8.94 -1.94
N GLN A 252 0.02 7.91 -1.68
CA GLN A 252 0.51 6.55 -1.51
C GLN A 252 1.24 6.06 -2.75
N THR A 253 0.65 6.29 -3.92
CA THR A 253 1.23 5.87 -5.21
C THR A 253 2.61 6.47 -5.41
N VAL A 254 2.72 7.80 -5.37
CA VAL A 254 3.98 8.52 -5.63
C VAL A 254 5.04 8.11 -4.62
N LEU A 255 4.70 8.10 -3.33
CA LEU A 255 5.68 7.82 -2.29
C LEU A 255 6.09 6.37 -2.21
N SER A 256 5.20 5.43 -2.53
CA SER A 256 5.59 4.02 -2.66
C SER A 256 6.62 3.81 -3.77
N THR A 257 6.45 4.46 -4.93
CA THR A 257 7.40 4.38 -6.03
C THR A 257 8.74 5.01 -5.66
N VAL A 258 8.73 6.24 -5.14
CA VAL A 258 9.97 6.92 -4.72
C VAL A 258 10.71 6.12 -3.64
N HIS A 259 9.99 5.58 -2.66
CA HIS A 259 10.60 4.82 -1.57
C HIS A 259 11.18 3.48 -2.02
N GLN A 260 10.55 2.80 -2.98
CA GLN A 260 11.05 1.56 -3.57
C GLN A 260 12.37 1.78 -4.31
N ASP A 261 12.48 2.88 -5.06
CA ASP A 261 13.70 3.21 -5.81
C ASP A 261 14.80 3.79 -4.90
N THR A 262 14.42 4.50 -3.84
CA THR A 262 15.34 5.14 -2.90
C THR A 262 14.71 5.17 -1.50
N PRO A 263 15.21 4.34 -0.56
CA PRO A 263 14.71 4.33 0.81
C PRO A 263 14.73 5.74 1.41
N LEU A 264 13.54 6.27 1.67
CA LEU A 264 13.36 7.62 2.20
C LEU A 264 13.61 7.62 3.70
N GLU A 265 14.37 8.59 4.19
CA GLU A 265 14.41 8.93 5.60
C GLU A 265 13.13 9.66 6.04
N TRP A 266 12.80 9.58 7.33
CA TRP A 266 11.56 10.17 7.88
C TRP A 266 11.43 11.67 7.62
N ASP A 267 12.52 12.42 7.73
CA ASP A 267 12.51 13.87 7.51
C ASP A 267 12.30 14.20 6.02
N THR A 268 12.98 13.50 5.12
CA THR A 268 12.79 13.61 3.68
C THR A 268 11.36 13.26 3.29
N PHE A 269 10.81 12.18 3.84
CA PHE A 269 9.41 11.78 3.63
C PHE A 269 8.43 12.91 4.03
N LYS A 270 8.60 13.52 5.21
CA LYS A 270 7.75 14.63 5.66
C LYS A 270 7.78 15.81 4.71
N VAL A 271 8.96 16.19 4.22
CA VAL A 271 9.13 17.27 3.24
C VAL A 271 8.35 16.94 1.97
N ILE A 272 8.55 15.75 1.40
CA ILE A 272 7.88 15.35 0.16
C ILE A 272 6.36 15.34 0.31
N VAL A 273 5.83 14.76 1.40
CA VAL A 273 4.38 14.74 1.63
C VAL A 273 3.81 16.16 1.81
N THR A 274 4.55 17.04 2.51
CA THR A 274 4.11 18.43 2.75
C THR A 274 4.05 19.23 1.46
N GLU A 275 5.09 19.14 0.63
CA GLU A 275 5.11 19.77 -0.70
C GLU A 275 4.02 19.19 -1.60
N LEU A 276 3.86 17.86 -1.62
CA LEU A 276 2.81 17.22 -2.41
C LEU A 276 1.41 17.71 -2.00
N GLN A 277 1.17 17.91 -0.70
CA GLN A 277 -0.07 18.50 -0.21
C GLN A 277 -0.20 19.99 -0.59
N ALA A 278 0.87 20.76 -0.54
CA ALA A 278 0.85 22.17 -0.95
C ALA A 278 0.49 22.34 -2.45
N THR A 279 0.76 21.31 -3.27
CA THR A 279 0.32 21.25 -4.68
C THR A 279 -1.12 20.73 -4.87
N GLU A 280 -1.87 20.46 -3.80
CA GLU A 280 -3.25 20.01 -3.91
C GLU A 280 -4.15 21.13 -4.43
N GLY A 281 -4.87 20.88 -5.54
CA GLY A 281 -5.70 21.88 -6.22
C GLY A 281 -4.99 22.64 -7.36
N ASP A 282 -3.68 22.49 -7.53
CA ASP A 282 -2.91 23.11 -8.61
C ASP A 282 -2.18 22.03 -9.43
N ALA A 283 -2.77 21.68 -10.57
CA ALA A 283 -2.26 20.60 -11.42
C ALA A 283 -0.88 20.91 -12.03
N GLU A 284 -0.59 22.17 -12.33
CA GLU A 284 0.70 22.57 -12.91
C GLU A 284 1.80 22.55 -11.84
N LYS A 285 1.54 23.06 -10.62
CA LYS A 285 2.51 22.94 -9.52
C LYS A 285 2.78 21.48 -9.14
N ARG A 286 1.74 20.65 -9.12
CA ARG A 286 1.90 19.21 -8.85
C ARG A 286 2.78 18.55 -9.89
N LYS A 287 2.54 18.88 -11.15
CA LYS A 287 3.31 18.38 -12.29
C LYS A 287 4.76 18.84 -12.24
N GLU A 288 5.01 20.11 -11.93
CA GLU A 288 6.36 20.65 -11.73
C GLU A 288 7.07 19.90 -10.60
N PHE A 289 6.43 19.77 -9.44
CA PHE A 289 6.99 19.04 -8.29
C PHE A 289 7.31 17.57 -8.61
N LEU A 290 6.41 16.86 -9.29
CA LEU A 290 6.65 15.48 -9.72
C LEU A 290 7.77 15.39 -10.75
N SER A 291 7.89 16.37 -11.64
CA SER A 291 9.02 16.46 -12.58
C SER A 291 10.33 16.72 -11.86
N THR A 292 10.34 17.54 -10.81
CA THR A 292 11.52 17.81 -9.98
C THR A 292 11.94 16.55 -9.21
N LEU A 293 10.98 15.80 -8.66
CA LEU A 293 11.22 14.50 -8.04
C LEU A 293 11.84 13.51 -9.03
N ALA A 294 11.23 13.35 -10.21
CA ALA A 294 11.70 12.43 -11.25
C ALA A 294 13.05 12.87 -11.85
N GLY A 295 13.29 14.17 -11.97
CA GLY A 295 14.55 14.75 -12.44
C GLY A 295 15.67 14.75 -11.39
N GLY A 296 15.41 14.22 -10.20
CA GLY A 296 16.41 14.13 -9.14
C GLY A 296 16.76 15.46 -8.47
N GLY A 297 15.89 16.47 -8.62
CA GLY A 297 16.08 17.84 -8.16
C GLY A 297 15.67 18.10 -6.72
N LEU A 298 15.60 17.09 -5.85
CA LEU A 298 15.26 17.33 -4.44
C LEU A 298 16.51 17.80 -3.66
N ILE A 299 16.89 19.05 -3.89
CA ILE A 299 18.00 19.74 -3.22
C ILE A 299 17.58 20.29 -1.84
N ALA A 300 16.28 20.28 -1.52
CA ALA A 300 15.75 20.78 -0.26
C ALA A 300 15.98 19.78 0.89
N GLY A 301 17.22 19.67 1.35
CA GLY A 301 17.59 18.83 2.50
C GLY A 301 19.08 18.59 2.75
N GLY A 302 19.99 19.11 1.92
CA GLY A 302 21.44 19.01 2.19
C GLY A 302 22.09 17.63 1.92
N ALA A 303 21.45 16.76 1.14
CA ALA A 303 22.10 15.57 0.58
C ALA A 303 22.54 15.86 -0.87
N ILE A 304 23.86 15.84 -1.08
CA ILE A 304 24.52 16.25 -2.33
C ILE A 304 24.41 15.14 -3.40
N ALA A 305 23.82 15.50 -4.54
CA ALA A 305 24.17 15.09 -5.91
C ALA A 305 24.48 13.61 -6.23
N VAL A 306 23.49 12.71 -6.11
CA VAL A 306 23.55 11.39 -6.81
C VAL A 306 22.16 11.05 -7.36
N LEU A 307 21.70 11.75 -8.39
CA LEU A 307 20.31 11.62 -8.86
C LEU A 307 20.00 11.76 -10.37
N PRO A 308 20.96 11.90 -11.31
CA PRO A 308 20.62 11.81 -12.74
C PRO A 308 20.24 10.40 -13.25
N SER A 309 20.80 9.34 -12.65
CA SER A 309 20.63 7.96 -13.16
C SER A 309 19.28 7.34 -12.81
N ALA A 310 18.77 7.59 -11.60
CA ALA A 310 17.47 7.08 -11.16
C ALA A 310 16.30 7.70 -11.96
N GLY A 311 16.40 8.99 -12.30
CA GLY A 311 15.41 9.66 -13.13
C GLY A 311 15.30 9.08 -14.55
N ILE A 312 16.43 8.72 -15.15
CA ILE A 312 16.47 8.05 -16.47
C ILE A 312 15.88 6.64 -16.38
N ALA A 313 16.16 5.89 -15.30
CA ALA A 313 15.58 4.58 -15.07
C ALA A 313 14.05 4.65 -14.90
N ALA A 314 13.57 5.60 -14.09
CA ALA A 314 12.13 5.82 -13.86
C ALA A 314 11.39 6.23 -15.15
N LEU A 315 12.00 7.07 -16.00
CA LEU A 315 11.43 7.45 -17.29
C LEU A 315 11.33 6.26 -18.25
N ASN A 316 12.35 5.41 -18.32
CA ASN A 316 12.32 4.17 -19.11
C ASN A 316 11.24 3.20 -18.60
N VAL A 317 11.07 3.05 -17.27
CA VAL A 317 10.02 2.23 -16.66
C VAL A 317 8.62 2.78 -16.94
N ALA A 318 8.47 4.11 -16.93
CA ALA A 318 7.22 4.77 -17.31
C ALA A 318 6.91 4.63 -18.82
N GLY A 319 7.87 4.19 -19.63
CA GLY A 319 7.73 3.92 -21.07
C GLY A 319 8.19 5.04 -21.98
N PHE A 320 8.90 6.03 -21.45
CA PHE A 320 9.60 7.05 -22.23
C PHE A 320 10.98 6.51 -22.62
N THR A 321 11.17 6.17 -23.89
CA THR A 321 12.47 5.75 -24.43
C THR A 321 13.02 6.82 -25.34
N SER A 322 14.29 6.68 -25.72
CA SER A 322 14.92 7.55 -26.72
C SER A 322 14.26 7.46 -28.11
N SER A 323 13.54 6.37 -28.39
CA SER A 323 12.79 6.14 -29.64
C SER A 323 11.33 6.58 -29.58
N GLY A 324 10.89 7.19 -28.48
CA GLY A 324 9.52 7.64 -28.28
C GLY A 324 8.82 6.90 -27.14
N ILE A 325 7.51 6.74 -27.24
CA ILE A 325 6.75 6.00 -26.24
C ILE A 325 6.62 4.54 -26.64
N VAL A 326 6.88 3.64 -25.70
CA VAL A 326 6.53 2.23 -25.86
C VAL A 326 5.01 2.08 -25.82
N GLY A 327 4.42 1.60 -26.90
CA GLY A 327 2.98 1.31 -26.97
C GLY A 327 2.54 0.37 -25.83
N GLY A 328 1.48 0.74 -25.12
CA GLY A 328 0.98 0.01 -23.95
C GLY A 328 1.61 0.39 -22.60
N SER A 329 2.51 1.39 -22.56
CA SER A 329 3.13 1.88 -21.33
C SER A 329 2.28 2.91 -20.56
N ILE A 330 2.71 3.27 -19.34
CA ILE A 330 2.09 4.33 -18.53
C ILE A 330 2.12 5.66 -19.29
N ALA A 331 3.23 5.98 -19.94
CA ALA A 331 3.38 7.15 -20.81
C ALA A 331 2.36 7.16 -21.96
N ALA A 332 2.12 6.00 -22.59
CA ALA A 332 1.11 5.87 -23.64
C ALA A 332 -0.31 6.07 -23.10
N GLY A 333 -0.58 5.59 -21.89
CA GLY A 333 -1.83 5.81 -21.17
C GLY A 333 -2.05 7.29 -20.85
N ILE A 334 -1.03 7.98 -20.33
CA ILE A 334 -1.09 9.42 -20.02
C ILE A 334 -1.28 10.24 -21.31
N GLN A 335 -0.55 9.92 -22.38
CA GLN A 335 -0.72 10.60 -23.67
C GLN A 335 -2.15 10.42 -24.19
N SER A 336 -2.67 9.19 -24.16
CA SER A 336 -4.03 8.87 -24.63
C SER A 336 -5.12 9.58 -23.82
N MET A 337 -4.97 9.65 -22.49
CA MET A 337 -5.99 10.22 -21.59
C MET A 337 -5.99 11.76 -21.55
N PHE A 338 -4.83 12.40 -21.58
CA PHE A 338 -4.71 13.83 -21.31
C PHE A 338 -4.35 14.68 -22.52
N TYR A 339 -3.65 14.10 -23.50
CA TYR A 339 -3.04 14.85 -24.60
C TYR A 339 -3.64 14.48 -25.96
N GLY A 340 -4.28 13.30 -26.08
CA GLY A 340 -4.75 12.78 -27.35
C GLY A 340 -3.60 12.72 -28.39
N GLY A 341 -3.88 13.18 -29.61
CA GLY A 341 -2.86 13.29 -30.67
C GLY A 341 -1.91 14.50 -30.54
N SER A 342 -2.12 15.39 -29.56
CA SER A 342 -1.34 16.63 -29.41
C SER A 342 -0.36 16.53 -28.25
N THR A 343 0.92 16.31 -28.54
CA THR A 343 1.98 16.21 -27.54
C THR A 343 2.59 17.58 -27.23
N GLY A 344 2.26 18.14 -26.06
CA GLY A 344 2.82 19.40 -25.57
C GLY A 344 3.05 19.40 -24.06
N GLY A 345 3.85 20.34 -23.54
CA GLY A 345 4.08 20.50 -22.09
C GLY A 345 4.96 19.41 -21.47
N LEU A 346 4.52 18.79 -20.36
CA LEU A 346 5.29 17.77 -19.61
C LEU A 346 5.73 16.63 -20.52
N PHE A 347 4.84 16.25 -21.43
CA PHE A 347 5.07 15.16 -22.35
C PHE A 347 6.30 15.44 -23.22
N SER A 348 6.45 16.67 -23.70
CA SER A 348 7.63 17.11 -24.46
C SER A 348 8.88 17.23 -23.60
N VAL A 349 8.76 17.57 -22.32
CA VAL A 349 9.90 17.64 -21.38
C VAL A 349 10.40 16.23 -21.05
N CYS A 350 9.52 15.31 -20.63
CA CYS A 350 9.87 13.91 -20.38
C CYS A 350 10.43 13.23 -21.64
N HIS A 351 9.81 13.48 -22.80
CA HIS A 351 10.32 13.00 -24.08
C HIS A 351 11.67 13.61 -24.44
N SER A 352 11.89 14.91 -24.19
CA SER A 352 13.19 15.55 -24.42
C SER A 352 14.28 14.99 -23.50
N ILE A 353 13.97 14.71 -22.23
CA ILE A 353 14.90 14.10 -21.28
C ILE A 353 15.22 12.66 -21.72
N ALA A 354 14.21 11.86 -22.08
CA ALA A 354 14.41 10.50 -22.58
C ALA A 354 15.17 10.46 -23.93
N ALA A 355 14.91 11.43 -24.82
CA ALA A 355 15.59 11.56 -26.11
C ALA A 355 17.04 12.06 -25.99
N THR A 356 17.36 12.85 -24.96
CA THR A 356 18.73 13.34 -24.69
C THR A 356 19.53 12.39 -23.80
N ALA A 357 18.87 11.47 -23.09
CA ALA A 357 19.49 10.39 -22.33
C ALA A 357 20.05 9.25 -23.21
N VAL A 358 20.53 9.56 -24.42
CA VAL A 358 21.40 8.64 -25.17
C VAL A 358 22.66 8.49 -24.35
N ILE A 359 22.97 7.25 -23.94
CA ILE A 359 24.16 6.86 -23.19
C ILE A 359 25.38 7.57 -23.81
N ALA A 360 25.80 8.67 -23.19
CA ALA A 360 26.98 9.37 -23.65
C ALA A 360 28.18 8.45 -23.39
N PRO A 361 29.15 8.36 -24.30
CA PRO A 361 30.37 7.61 -24.06
C PRO A 361 30.96 8.01 -22.69
N PRO A 362 31.58 7.10 -21.92
CA PRO A 362 32.07 7.36 -20.56
C PRO A 362 32.90 8.65 -20.40
N ALA A 363 33.54 9.11 -21.47
CA ALA A 363 34.28 10.37 -21.52
C ALA A 363 33.43 11.64 -21.29
N VAL A 364 32.14 11.65 -21.65
CA VAL A 364 31.25 12.81 -21.49
C VAL A 364 30.73 12.94 -20.05
N ILE A 365 30.65 11.82 -19.31
CA ILE A 365 30.27 11.80 -17.89
C ILE A 365 31.35 12.52 -17.04
N VAL A 366 32.62 12.37 -17.41
CA VAL A 366 33.75 13.07 -16.75
C VAL A 366 33.73 14.57 -17.04
N LEU A 367 33.37 14.97 -18.27
CA LEU A 367 33.25 16.39 -18.64
C LEU A 367 32.00 17.06 -18.02
N GLY A 368 30.90 16.33 -17.86
CA GLY A 368 29.68 16.82 -17.19
C GLY A 368 29.88 17.10 -15.70
N LEU A 369 30.67 16.27 -15.00
CA LEU A 369 31.08 16.52 -13.62
C LEU A 369 31.95 17.78 -13.49
N GLY A 370 32.80 18.07 -14.48
CA GLY A 370 33.62 19.28 -14.53
C GLY A 370 32.81 20.57 -14.72
N ALA A 371 31.77 20.54 -15.57
CA ALA A 371 30.90 21.68 -15.82
C ALA A 371 29.99 22.01 -14.61
N ALA A 372 29.52 21.00 -13.87
CA ALA A 372 28.74 21.18 -12.66
C ALA A 372 29.57 21.80 -11.51
N ALA A 373 30.84 21.40 -11.36
CA ALA A 373 31.76 22.03 -10.41
C ALA A 373 32.09 23.49 -10.78
N ALA A 374 32.24 23.80 -12.07
CA ALA A 374 32.46 25.16 -12.56
C ALA A 374 31.23 26.07 -12.37
N GLY A 375 30.01 25.53 -12.56
CA GLY A 375 28.76 26.25 -12.32
C GLY A 375 28.54 26.61 -10.84
N ALA A 376 28.85 25.68 -9.93
CA ALA A 376 28.78 25.93 -8.49
C ALA A 376 29.82 26.96 -8.01
N ALA A 377 31.03 26.94 -8.59
CA ALA A 377 32.07 27.93 -8.30
C ALA A 377 31.68 29.35 -8.78
N CYS A 378 31.03 29.49 -9.94
CA CYS A 378 30.53 30.78 -10.44
C CYS A 378 29.41 31.36 -9.57
N LEU A 379 28.50 30.52 -9.04
CA LEU A 379 27.42 30.97 -8.15
C LEU A 379 27.93 31.43 -6.78
N LEU A 380 29.00 30.81 -6.25
CA LEU A 380 29.63 31.24 -5.01
C LEU A 380 30.49 32.50 -5.18
N SER A 381 31.00 32.75 -6.40
CA SER A 381 31.78 33.96 -6.72
C SER A 381 30.92 35.23 -6.83
N LYS A 382 29.63 35.10 -7.17
CA LYS A 382 28.72 36.23 -7.36
C LYS A 382 28.19 36.83 -6.05
N LYS A 383 28.45 36.20 -4.89
CA LYS A 383 28.02 36.66 -3.56
C LYS A 383 29.09 37.48 -2.80
N ARG A 384 30.16 37.94 -3.47
CA ARG A 384 31.24 38.73 -2.84
C ARG A 384 31.56 40.07 -3.53
N ARG A 385 30.67 40.62 -4.34
CA ARG A 385 30.82 41.96 -4.91
C ARG A 385 29.50 42.71 -4.83
N GLY A 386 29.41 43.66 -3.92
CA GLY A 386 28.27 44.56 -3.78
C GLY A 386 28.05 44.99 -2.34
N ASP A 387 29.06 45.62 -1.76
CA ASP A 387 28.93 46.54 -0.61
C ASP A 387 30.29 47.22 -0.50
N ASP A 388 30.45 48.31 -1.24
CA ASP A 388 31.43 49.37 -1.00
C ASP A 388 31.06 50.53 -1.95
N ASP A 389 30.92 51.71 -1.35
CA ASP A 389 30.90 53.06 -1.95
C ASP A 389 29.58 53.46 -2.66
N ASP A 390 28.91 54.59 -2.39
CA ASP A 390 29.33 55.93 -1.96
C ASP A 390 28.21 56.67 -1.19
N ASP A 391 28.57 57.55 -0.23
CA ASP A 391 28.45 59.01 -0.38
C ASP A 391 28.55 59.76 0.97
N ASP A 392 29.59 60.57 1.06
CA ASP A 392 29.89 61.55 2.09
C ASP A 392 29.07 62.86 1.94
N GLU A 393 29.01 63.60 3.06
CA GLU A 393 29.10 65.07 3.18
C GLU A 393 27.88 65.98 2.99
N ALA A 394 27.44 66.61 4.11
CA ALA A 394 27.66 68.06 4.34
C ALA A 394 27.25 68.49 5.77
N PRO A 395 28.01 69.38 6.44
CA PRO A 395 27.67 69.94 7.74
C PRO A 395 27.15 71.38 7.64
N ALA A 396 26.27 71.79 8.56
CA ALA A 396 26.12 73.19 8.95
C ALA A 396 25.53 73.34 10.37
N SER A 397 26.19 74.21 11.13
CA SER A 397 25.73 74.99 12.31
C SER A 397 24.22 75.26 12.37
N GLY A 398 23.55 75.44 13.50
CA GLY A 398 23.92 75.66 14.90
C GLY A 398 22.71 76.27 15.64
N VAL A 399 22.91 76.58 16.93
CA VAL A 399 22.12 77.52 17.78
C VAL A 399 20.83 77.01 18.45
N ALA A 400 21.00 76.60 19.71
CA ALA A 400 20.43 77.11 20.98
C ALA A 400 18.91 77.40 21.20
N LEU A 401 18.55 77.24 22.50
CA LEU A 401 17.38 77.75 23.26
C LEU A 401 16.04 77.00 23.06
N ALA A 402 15.18 76.72 24.05
CA ALA A 402 15.13 77.04 25.49
C ALA A 402 14.18 76.07 26.24
N ALA A 403 14.25 76.14 27.57
CA ALA A 403 13.25 75.82 28.60
C ALA A 403 11.78 75.65 28.15
N ASP A 404 11.11 74.61 28.64
CA ASP A 404 10.28 74.60 29.87
C ASP A 404 9.97 73.17 30.31
#